data_AF-A0A191UFN9-F1
#
_entry.id   AF-A0A191UFN9-F1
#
_cell.length_a   1.000
_cell.length_b   1.000
_cell.length_c   1.000
_cell.angle_alpha   90.00
_cell.angle_beta   90.00
_cell.angle_gamma   90.00
#
_symmetry.space_group_name_H-M   'P 1'
#
loop_
_entity.id
_entity.type
_entity.pdbx_description
1 polymer ?
#
loop_
_entity_poly.entity_id
_entity_poly.type
_entity_poly.pdbx_seq_one_letter_code
_entity_poly.pdbx_strand_id
1 'polypeptide(L)' 'MVLEEGYLSGAINGFHNTSTVFKFNGGGTWIQAEYNYLYQYLYAPYAKVIEKNGMAFIEIEGIDASAPVRKA' A
#
# COMPACT_ATOMS: atom_id res chain seq x y z
N MET A 1 -6.04 -1.83 -13.70
CA MET A 1 -6.80 -3.01 -13.20
C MET A 1 -6.63 -3.09 -11.69
N VAL A 2 -7.61 -3.58 -10.92
CA VAL A 2 -7.39 -3.86 -9.48
C VAL A 2 -6.71 -5.23 -9.35
N LEU A 3 -5.56 -5.29 -8.67
CA LEU A 3 -4.79 -6.50 -8.44
C LEU A 3 -5.15 -7.16 -7.10
N GLU A 4 -5.41 -6.35 -6.07
CA GLU A 4 -5.82 -6.80 -4.74
C GLU A 4 -6.54 -5.65 -4.01
N GLU A 5 -7.52 -5.94 -3.17
CA GLU A 5 -8.17 -4.94 -2.32
C GLU A 5 -8.65 -5.57 -1.01
N GLY A 6 -8.75 -4.75 0.04
CA GLY A 6 -9.20 -5.19 1.36
C GLY A 6 -8.57 -4.39 2.50
N TYR A 7 -8.81 -4.84 3.72
CA TYR A 7 -8.21 -4.24 4.91
C TYR A 7 -6.76 -4.68 5.10
N LEU A 8 -5.90 -3.72 5.46
CA LEU A 8 -4.55 -4.01 5.89
C LEU A 8 -4.53 -4.63 7.30
N SER A 9 -3.52 -5.46 7.55
CA SER A 9 -3.27 -6.09 8.82
C SER A 9 -2.58 -5.12 9.77
N GLY A 10 -3.36 -4.54 10.69
CA GLY A 10 -2.86 -3.68 11.75
C GLY A 10 -2.60 -2.24 11.32
N ALA A 11 -1.78 -1.54 12.11
CA ALA A 11 -1.50 -0.13 11.88
C ALA A 11 -0.45 0.09 10.78
N ILE A 12 -0.59 1.21 10.08
CA ILE A 12 0.44 1.76 9.21
C ILE A 12 0.79 3.17 9.66
N ASN A 13 1.97 3.64 9.26
CA ASN A 13 2.43 5.00 9.50
C ASN A 13 2.55 5.80 8.18
N GLY A 14 1.89 5.34 7.12
CA GLY A 14 2.00 5.89 5.77
C GLY A 14 3.18 5.30 4.99
N PHE A 15 3.78 6.10 4.11
CA PHE A 15 4.88 5.72 3.21
C PHE A 15 6.22 6.18 3.78
N HIS A 16 7.25 5.33 3.73
CA HIS A 16 8.57 5.69 4.27
C HIS A 16 9.69 5.47 3.25
N ASN A 17 9.83 4.25 2.75
CA ASN A 17 10.95 3.79 1.93
C ASN A 17 10.64 2.39 1.37
N THR A 18 11.61 1.80 0.67
CA THR A 18 11.50 0.50 0.03
C THR A 18 11.45 -0.71 0.98
N SER A 19 11.46 -0.50 2.31
CA SER A 19 11.16 -1.53 3.31
C SER A 19 9.77 -1.38 3.93
N THR A 20 8.96 -0.42 3.47
CA THR A 20 7.56 -0.27 3.91
C THR A 20 6.72 -1.41 3.35
N VAL A 21 6.08 -2.17 4.25
CA VAL A 21 5.30 -3.37 3.91
C VAL A 21 3.81 -3.14 4.18
N PHE A 22 2.98 -3.51 3.22
CA PHE A 22 1.52 -3.53 3.32
C PHE A 22 1.04 -4.97 3.26
N LYS A 23 0.56 -5.48 4.40
CA LYS A 23 -0.02 -6.82 4.50
C LYS A 23 -1.53 -6.70 4.47
N PHE A 24 -2.18 -7.42 3.58
CA PHE A 24 -3.63 -7.52 3.53
C PHE A 24 -4.10 -8.67 4.44
N ASN A 25 -5.25 -8.51 5.08
CA ASN A 25 -5.88 -9.60 5.85
C ASN A 25 -6.24 -10.81 4.96
N GLY A 26 -6.38 -10.60 3.65
CA GLY A 26 -6.55 -11.67 2.65
C GLY A 26 -5.26 -12.45 2.32
N GLY A 27 -4.11 -12.05 2.88
CA GLY A 27 -2.84 -12.78 2.78
C GLY A 27 -1.81 -12.16 1.83
N GLY A 28 -2.20 -11.27 0.91
CA GLY A 28 -1.25 -10.60 0.03
C GLY A 28 -0.32 -9.67 0.79
N THR A 29 0.95 -9.63 0.37
CA THR A 29 1.95 -8.73 0.92
C THR A 29 2.61 -7.95 -0.21
N TRP A 30 2.61 -6.64 -0.05
CA TRP A 30 3.18 -5.68 -1.00
C TRP A 30 4.24 -4.84 -0.31
N ILE A 31 5.27 -4.47 -1.06
CA ILE A 31 6.38 -3.66 -0.56
C ILE A 31 6.46 -2.43 -1.44
N GLN A 32 6.65 -1.27 -0.82
CA GLN A 32 6.89 -0.03 -1.54
C GLN A 32 8.12 -0.18 -2.46
N ALA A 33 7.96 0.17 -3.74
CA ALA A 33 8.96 -0.07 -4.77
C ALA A 33 10.00 1.05 -4.88
N GLU A 34 9.63 2.28 -4.51
CA GLU A 34 10.49 3.46 -4.62
C GLU A 34 10.44 4.32 -3.35
N TYR A 35 11.42 5.20 -3.16
CA TYR A 35 11.38 6.15 -2.05
C TYR A 35 10.22 7.14 -2.24
N ASN A 36 9.30 7.13 -1.29
CA ASN A 36 8.20 8.08 -1.15
C ASN A 36 7.90 8.19 0.35
N TYR A 37 7.85 9.42 0.86
CA TYR A 37 7.65 9.68 2.27
C TYR A 37 6.35 10.45 2.49
N LEU A 38 5.46 9.86 3.27
CA LEU A 38 4.24 10.48 3.78
C LEU A 38 3.95 9.86 5.14
N TYR A 39 3.99 10.67 6.19
CA TYR A 39 3.64 10.20 7.53
C TYR A 39 2.16 10.41 7.81
N GLN A 40 1.43 9.32 7.98
CA GLN A 40 0.05 9.35 8.42
C GLN A 40 -0.30 8.05 9.13
N TYR A 41 -0.70 8.14 10.40
CA TYR A 41 -1.12 6.98 11.17
C TYR A 41 -2.55 6.59 10.81
N LEU A 42 -2.74 5.32 10.47
CA LEU A 42 -4.06 4.71 10.26
C LEU A 42 -4.06 3.30 10.85
N TYR A 43 -5.15 2.91 11.52
CA TYR A 43 -5.33 1.57 12.06
C TYR A 43 -6.21 0.72 11.14
N ALA A 44 -5.64 -0.37 10.60
CA ALA A 44 -6.30 -1.31 9.69
C ALA A 44 -7.11 -0.64 8.57
N PRO A 45 -6.52 0.32 7.81
CA PRO A 45 -7.25 1.00 6.76
C PRO A 45 -7.61 0.04 5.63
N TYR A 46 -8.66 0.38 4.89
CA TYR A 46 -8.95 -0.25 3.62
C TYR A 46 -7.96 0.25 2.56
N ALA A 47 -7.50 -0.64 1.68
CA ALA A 47 -6.54 -0.31 0.64
C ALA A 47 -6.84 -1.09 -0.65
N LYS A 48 -6.32 -0.57 -1.77
CA LYS A 48 -6.36 -1.22 -3.08
C LYS A 48 -4.98 -1.17 -3.71
N VAL A 49 -4.54 -2.28 -4.28
CA VAL A 49 -3.42 -2.32 -5.21
C VAL A 49 -3.98 -2.30 -6.62
N ILE A 50 -3.55 -1.34 -7.42
CA ILE A 50 -3.98 -1.17 -8.79
C ILE A 50 -2.79 -1.16 -9.73
N GLU A 51 -3.00 -1.68 -10.93
CA GLU A 51 -2.06 -1.61 -12.03
C GLU A 51 -2.42 -0.45 -12.97
N LYS A 52 -1.43 0.40 -13.25
CA LYS A 52 -1.46 1.49 -14.23
C LYS A 52 -0.18 1.40 -15.08
N ASN A 53 -0.32 1.23 -16.39
CA ASN A 53 0.79 1.16 -17.35
C ASN A 53 1.89 0.13 -16.99
N GLY A 54 1.49 -1.06 -16.52
CA GLY A 54 2.42 -2.13 -16.12
C GLY A 54 3.13 -1.93 -14.78
N MET A 55 2.77 -0.87 -14.03
CA MET A 55 3.26 -0.60 -12.68
C MET A 55 2.13 -0.73 -11.67
N ALA A 56 2.43 -1.29 -10.50
CA ALA A 56 1.48 -1.43 -9.41
C ALA A 56 1.63 -0.26 -8.41
N PHE A 57 0.49 0.23 -7.92
CA PHE A 57 0.39 1.31 -6.94
C PHE A 57 -0.57 0.90 -5.84
N ILE A 58 -0.29 1.29 -4.60
CA ILE A 58 -1.23 1.16 -3.49
C ILE A 58 -1.93 2.49 -3.23
N GLU A 59 -3.26 2.44 -3.14
CA GLU A 59 -4.13 3.52 -2.70
C GLU A 59 -4.73 3.11 -1.35
N ILE A 60 -4.66 3.99 -0.36
CA ILE A 60 -5.09 3.71 1.01
C ILE A 60 -6.17 4.70 1.41
N GLU A 61 -7.32 4.20 1.88
CA GLU A 61 -8.41 5.05 2.33
C GLU A 61 -7.95 5.95 3.47
N GLY A 62 -8.16 7.26 3.30
CA GLY A 62 -7.69 8.29 4.23
C GLY A 62 -6.34 8.91 3.86
N ILE A 63 -5.59 8.37 2.90
CA ILE A 63 -4.35 8.97 2.39
C ILE A 63 -4.61 9.49 0.98
N ASP A 64 -4.45 10.81 0.78
CA ASP A 64 -4.62 11.47 -0.53
C ASP A 64 -3.33 11.36 -1.39
N ALA A 65 -2.76 10.16 -1.43
CA ALA A 65 -1.57 9.84 -2.19
C ALA A 65 -1.49 8.32 -2.44
N SER A 66 -0.81 7.95 -3.53
CA SER A 66 -0.47 6.56 -3.83
C SER A 66 1.04 6.35 -3.78
N ALA A 67 1.48 5.13 -3.45
CA ALA A 67 2.88 4.73 -3.55
C ALA A 67 3.06 3.60 -4.57
N PRO A 68 4.14 3.60 -5.37
CA PRO A 68 4.46 2.46 -6.21
C PRO A 68 4.82 1.27 -5.33
N VAL A 69 4.34 0.08 -5.70
CA VAL A 69 4.56 -1.16 -4.96
C VAL A 69 4.98 -2.30 -5.87
N ARG A 70 5.63 -3.29 -5.28
CA ARG A 70 5.91 -4.60 -5.88
C ARG A 70 5.42 -5.68 -4.94
N LYS A 71 5.11 -6.85 -5.50
CA LYS A 71 4.78 -8.01 -4.68
C LYS A 71 6.01 -8.43 -3.86
N ALA A 72 5.78 -8.81 -2.60
CA ALA A 72 6.84 -9.29 -1.70
C ALA A 72 7.44 -10.61 -2.17
#